data_AF-A0A9D9VLK4-F1
#
_entry.id   AF-A0A9D9VLK4-F1
#
_cell.length_a   1.000
_cell.length_b   1.000
_cell.length_c   1.000
_cell.angle_alpha   90.00
_cell.angle_beta   90.00
_cell.angle_gamma   90.00
#
_symmetry.space_group_name_H-M   'P 1'
#
loop_
_entity.id
_entity.type
_entity.pdbx_description
1 polymer ?
#
loop_
_entity_poly.entity_id
_entity_poly.type
_entity_poly.pdbx_seq_one_letter_code
_entity_poly.pdbx_strand_id
1 'polypeptide(L)'
;MRKLFRSQTSFELLRTMSLSSAQSWTLTELARLLDKDPANVLRELAILQEEGYVSVGDEDKKTYCFNQQSFIKQELHALFLRLEEGDFSQRFKRTWLLAEDIPNMCPFFSKIWLECFVEQFAEPGGRAYERVVAIYRDYHIWFYYDEQDAHTVAEHLVKKMAEDPGFMEEVNRQIIATSDALKMFSEHLPDARLESLSDEQVWSFYAKHEELHTQYYQWGWIPPAADMFGGQLTEYGKRLLHQGGVAEERLNEVLSLLTQPTRPSLLKEEQDALARIGCLVQADPNQLGIFKDLFRKLKEEDVKLFGLYEHTPKYEEHFEGMVRALVDRVRPDILKAVRDHYATYFYTRFLFTEEQGTYSFEHYLKSLVRLVNADPDLAATLRREAEQMDTVVIERKRCLESLSLSKDQVCFFDAWGEFMVTKIYRRFAQLFALYRMVPVIEDIGRRLGL
;
A
#
# COMPACT_ATOMS: atom_id res chain seq x y z
N MET A 1 6.58 -4.50 -21.99
CA MET A 1 6.67 -3.03 -22.22
C MET A 1 8.00 -2.36 -21.83
N ARG A 2 8.72 -2.76 -20.75
CA ARG A 2 10.01 -2.10 -20.37
C ARG A 2 11.05 -1.99 -21.50
N LYS A 3 11.05 -2.95 -22.43
CA LYS A 3 11.94 -2.95 -23.60
C LYS A 3 11.50 -2.02 -24.74
N LEU A 4 10.23 -1.62 -24.77
CA LEU A 4 9.60 -0.92 -25.90
C LEU A 4 9.94 0.58 -25.96
N PHE A 5 10.07 1.21 -24.80
CA PHE A 5 10.31 2.66 -24.65
C PHE A 5 11.62 2.92 -23.89
N ARG A 6 12.73 2.33 -24.37
CA ARG A 6 14.05 2.46 -23.74
C ARG A 6 14.59 3.90 -23.79
N SER A 7 14.16 4.66 -24.80
CA SER A 7 14.51 6.07 -24.94
C SER A 7 13.35 6.88 -25.50
N GLN A 8 13.41 8.20 -25.29
CA GLN A 8 12.51 9.16 -25.94
C GLN A 8 12.50 8.98 -27.47
N THR A 9 13.67 8.66 -28.06
CA THR A 9 13.80 8.43 -29.50
C THR A 9 13.07 7.16 -29.94
N SER A 10 13.15 6.04 -29.20
CA SER A 10 12.38 4.82 -29.56
C SER A 10 10.87 5.07 -29.50
N PHE A 11 10.40 5.80 -28.48
CA PHE A 11 9.00 6.20 -28.36
C PHE A 11 8.53 7.03 -29.56
N GLU A 12 9.29 8.06 -29.93
CA GLU A 12 8.95 8.95 -31.04
C GLU A 12 8.99 8.22 -32.40
N LEU A 13 9.93 7.28 -32.59
CA LEU A 13 9.99 6.42 -33.76
C LEU A 13 8.75 5.53 -33.88
N LEU A 14 8.40 4.80 -32.81
CA LEU A 14 7.22 3.94 -32.78
C LEU A 14 5.94 4.77 -32.98
N ARG A 15 5.84 5.95 -32.36
CA ARG A 15 4.72 6.89 -32.53
C ARG A 15 4.57 7.30 -33.99
N THR A 16 5.66 7.80 -34.58
CA THR A 16 5.69 8.27 -35.96
C THR A 16 5.30 7.17 -36.95
N MET A 17 5.91 5.99 -36.81
CA MET A 17 5.66 4.87 -37.71
C MET A 17 4.27 4.25 -37.52
N SER A 18 3.73 4.32 -36.30
CA SER A 18 2.40 3.79 -35.99
C SER A 18 1.27 4.68 -36.49
N LEU A 19 1.42 6.01 -36.42
CA LEU A 19 0.39 6.97 -36.81
C LEU A 19 0.43 7.35 -38.30
N SER A 20 1.54 7.13 -38.97
CA SER A 20 1.69 7.49 -40.38
C SER A 20 0.96 6.51 -41.31
N SER A 21 0.32 7.06 -42.34
CA SER A 21 -0.18 6.29 -43.49
C SER A 21 0.94 5.84 -44.43
N ALA A 22 2.15 6.38 -44.29
CA ALA A 22 3.31 6.00 -45.09
C ALA A 22 3.79 4.60 -44.69
N GLN A 23 3.99 3.74 -45.70
CA GLN A 23 4.38 2.35 -45.48
C GLN A 23 5.84 2.16 -45.08
N SER A 24 6.73 3.13 -45.36
CA SER A 24 8.17 3.01 -45.08
C SER A 24 8.89 4.36 -45.06
N TRP A 25 9.99 4.45 -44.30
CA TRP A 25 10.75 5.68 -44.06
C TRP A 25 12.25 5.44 -44.22
N THR A 26 12.99 6.39 -44.79
CA THR A 26 14.46 6.38 -44.75
C THR A 26 14.99 6.89 -43.42
N LEU A 27 16.25 6.55 -43.08
CA LEU A 27 16.91 7.08 -41.89
C LEU A 27 16.93 8.61 -41.85
N THR A 28 17.22 9.25 -42.99
CA THR A 28 17.29 10.71 -43.11
C THR A 28 15.93 11.37 -42.89
N GLU A 29 14.84 10.76 -43.37
CA GLU A 29 13.48 11.27 -43.15
C GLU A 29 13.08 11.21 -41.68
N LEU A 30 13.35 10.08 -41.00
CA LEU A 30 13.07 9.93 -39.57
C LEU A 30 13.90 10.89 -38.73
N ALA A 31 15.21 10.99 -39.00
CA ALA A 31 16.10 11.90 -38.28
C ALA A 31 15.67 13.36 -38.42
N ARG A 32 15.28 13.77 -39.64
CA ARG A 32 14.77 15.12 -39.90
C ARG A 32 13.42 15.37 -39.23
N LEU A 33 12.50 14.41 -39.29
CA LEU A 33 11.17 14.59 -38.69
C LEU A 33 11.24 14.71 -37.16
N LEU A 34 12.10 13.90 -36.54
CA LEU A 34 12.25 13.87 -35.09
C LEU A 34 13.21 14.93 -34.54
N ASP A 35 13.84 15.73 -35.41
CA ASP A 35 14.90 16.67 -35.07
C ASP A 35 16.03 16.03 -34.24
N LYS A 36 16.54 14.88 -34.70
CA LYS A 36 17.58 14.10 -34.00
C LYS A 36 18.76 13.74 -34.87
N ASP A 37 19.88 13.50 -34.20
CA ASP A 37 21.08 12.94 -34.81
C ASP A 37 20.80 11.58 -35.49
N PRO A 38 21.18 11.40 -36.77
CA PRO A 38 20.95 10.14 -37.50
C PRO A 38 21.59 8.91 -36.85
N ALA A 39 22.73 9.03 -36.18
CA ALA A 39 23.37 7.88 -35.53
C ALA A 39 22.56 7.41 -34.32
N ASN A 40 21.97 8.35 -33.56
CA ASN A 40 21.04 8.01 -32.48
C ASN A 40 19.80 7.28 -33.02
N VAL A 41 19.17 7.81 -34.07
CA VAL A 41 17.99 7.18 -34.69
C VAL A 41 18.32 5.79 -35.22
N LEU A 42 19.46 5.62 -35.88
CA LEU A 42 19.90 4.32 -36.41
C LEU A 42 20.11 3.28 -35.30
N ARG A 43 20.71 3.69 -34.17
CA ARG A 43 20.92 2.81 -33.01
C ARG A 43 19.59 2.32 -32.45
N GLU A 44 18.62 3.21 -32.27
CA GLU A 44 17.30 2.84 -31.74
C GLU A 44 16.51 1.97 -32.72
N LEU A 45 16.59 2.25 -34.03
CA LEU A 45 15.98 1.41 -35.06
C LEU A 45 16.54 -0.01 -35.07
N ALA A 46 17.85 -0.17 -34.85
CA ALA A 46 18.46 -1.50 -34.76
C ALA A 46 17.92 -2.31 -33.57
N ILE A 47 17.74 -1.66 -32.41
CA ILE A 47 17.12 -2.29 -31.23
C ILE A 47 15.67 -2.66 -31.52
N LEU A 48 14.87 -1.74 -32.06
CA LEU A 48 13.47 -1.99 -32.39
C LEU A 48 13.30 -3.08 -33.46
N GLN A 49 14.28 -3.21 -34.37
CA GLN A 49 14.33 -4.28 -35.36
C GLN A 49 14.63 -5.63 -34.71
N GLU A 50 15.63 -5.71 -33.83
CA GLU A 50 15.98 -6.92 -33.08
C GLU A 50 14.79 -7.42 -32.25
N GLU A 51 14.00 -6.51 -31.70
CA GLU A 51 12.80 -6.83 -30.92
C GLU A 51 11.55 -7.08 -31.77
N GLY A 52 11.66 -6.99 -33.09
CA GLY A 52 10.57 -7.31 -34.02
C GLY A 52 9.47 -6.25 -34.12
N TYR A 53 9.71 -5.01 -33.67
CA TYR A 53 8.76 -3.90 -33.80
C TYR A 53 8.91 -3.13 -35.10
N VAL A 54 10.13 -3.12 -35.66
CA VAL A 54 10.46 -2.44 -36.91
C VAL A 54 10.95 -3.47 -37.93
N SER A 55 10.45 -3.39 -39.16
CA SER A 55 10.95 -4.16 -40.29
C SER A 55 11.81 -3.26 -41.18
N VAL A 56 12.81 -3.87 -41.83
CA VAL A 56 13.67 -3.21 -42.80
C VAL A 56 13.32 -3.71 -44.18
N GLY A 57 12.98 -2.79 -45.09
CA GLY A 57 12.78 -3.07 -46.51
C GLY A 57 14.07 -2.90 -47.31
N ASP A 58 14.17 -3.60 -48.44
CA ASP A 58 15.33 -3.53 -49.34
C ASP A 58 14.90 -3.20 -50.77
N GLU A 59 15.11 -1.93 -51.14
CA GLU A 59 14.88 -1.38 -52.48
C GLU A 59 15.89 -0.24 -52.72
N ASP A 60 17.16 -0.55 -53.04
CA ASP A 60 18.26 0.41 -53.33
C ASP A 60 18.62 1.42 -52.23
N LYS A 61 17.76 1.61 -51.23
CA LYS A 61 17.85 2.50 -50.07
C LYS A 61 17.19 1.79 -48.90
N LYS A 62 17.92 1.64 -47.80
CA LYS A 62 17.39 1.04 -46.57
C LYS A 62 16.23 1.86 -46.03
N THR A 63 15.05 1.26 -46.00
CA THR A 63 13.84 1.84 -45.42
C THR A 63 13.38 1.06 -44.20
N TYR A 64 12.65 1.74 -43.33
CA TYR A 64 12.18 1.23 -42.05
C TYR A 64 10.69 1.43 -41.95
N CYS A 65 9.97 0.42 -41.49
CA CYS A 65 8.53 0.49 -41.28
C CYS A 65 8.14 -0.21 -39.99
N PHE A 66 6.97 0.14 -39.47
CA PHE A 66 6.39 -0.62 -38.36
C PHE A 66 6.12 -2.05 -38.82
N ASN A 67 6.60 -3.05 -38.07
CA ASN A 67 6.37 -4.45 -38.40
C ASN A 67 4.86 -4.76 -38.35
N GLN A 68 4.28 -5.01 -39.51
CA GLN A 68 2.85 -5.26 -39.66
C GLN A 68 2.38 -6.55 -38.96
N GLN A 69 3.32 -7.48 -38.72
CA GLN A 69 3.06 -8.75 -38.03
C GLN A 69 3.25 -8.65 -36.51
N SER A 70 3.67 -7.49 -36.00
CA SER A 70 3.84 -7.29 -34.55
C SER A 70 2.48 -7.31 -33.85
N PHE A 71 2.33 -8.21 -32.87
CA PHE A 71 1.08 -8.38 -32.11
C PHE A 71 0.65 -7.10 -31.36
N ILE A 72 1.62 -6.25 -30.98
CA ILE A 72 1.34 -4.99 -30.26
C ILE A 72 1.01 -3.81 -31.18
N LYS A 73 1.02 -3.97 -32.51
CA LYS A 73 0.84 -2.84 -33.44
C LYS A 73 -0.48 -2.10 -33.17
N GLN A 74 -1.57 -2.85 -33.06
CA GLN A 74 -2.90 -2.27 -32.87
C GLN A 74 -3.00 -1.55 -31.52
N GLU A 75 -2.40 -2.12 -30.47
CA GLU A 75 -2.35 -1.51 -29.13
C GLU A 75 -1.54 -0.21 -29.13
N LEU A 76 -0.36 -0.21 -29.78
CA LEU A 76 0.46 1.00 -29.91
C LEU A 76 -0.22 2.07 -30.74
N HIS A 77 -0.88 1.69 -31.83
CA HIS A 77 -1.63 2.63 -32.66
C HIS A 77 -2.76 3.28 -31.86
N ALA A 78 -3.57 2.47 -31.15
CA ALA A 78 -4.61 2.97 -30.28
C ALA A 78 -4.07 3.82 -29.12
N LEU A 79 -2.89 3.49 -28.57
CA LEU A 79 -2.21 4.29 -27.57
C LEU A 79 -1.81 5.66 -28.13
N PHE A 80 -1.12 5.68 -29.28
CA PHE A 80 -0.63 6.93 -29.86
C PHE A 80 -1.75 7.82 -30.39
N LEU A 81 -2.84 7.26 -30.91
CA LEU A 81 -4.03 8.02 -31.28
C LEU A 81 -4.63 8.71 -30.05
N ARG A 82 -4.79 8.00 -28.94
CA ARG A 82 -5.25 8.58 -27.67
C ARG A 82 -4.31 9.68 -27.14
N LEU A 83 -3.01 9.59 -27.43
CA LEU A 83 -2.03 10.60 -27.08
C LEU A 83 -2.05 11.82 -28.02
N GLU A 84 -2.47 11.68 -29.28
CA GLU A 84 -2.66 12.82 -30.20
C GLU A 84 -3.99 13.55 -29.99
N GLU A 85 -5.05 12.81 -29.68
CA GLU A 85 -6.36 13.38 -29.39
C GLU A 85 -6.38 14.16 -28.06
N GLY A 86 -5.38 13.93 -27.20
CA GLY A 86 -5.19 14.70 -25.98
C GLY A 86 -4.14 15.79 -26.16
N ASP A 87 -4.49 17.06 -25.91
CA ASP A 87 -3.47 18.06 -25.61
C ASP A 87 -2.88 17.74 -24.22
N PHE A 88 -1.92 16.81 -24.21
CA PHE A 88 -1.25 16.35 -23.00
C PHE A 88 -0.67 17.54 -22.22
N SER A 89 -0.17 18.56 -22.93
CA SER A 89 0.30 19.79 -22.30
C SER A 89 -0.83 20.49 -21.53
N GLN A 90 -2.04 20.61 -22.10
CA GLN A 90 -3.20 21.20 -21.41
C GLN A 90 -3.70 20.33 -20.26
N ARG A 91 -3.64 19.00 -20.40
CA ARG A 91 -3.99 18.07 -19.32
C ARG A 91 -3.10 18.27 -18.10
N PHE A 92 -1.85 18.69 -18.31
CA PHE A 92 -0.86 18.98 -17.27
C PHE A 92 -0.73 20.46 -16.88
N LYS A 93 -1.47 21.40 -17.50
CA LYS A 93 -1.55 22.82 -17.08
C LYS A 93 -2.42 23.00 -15.83
N ARG A 94 -2.10 22.27 -14.78
CA ARG A 94 -2.75 22.28 -13.46
C ARG A 94 -1.67 22.28 -12.39
N THR A 95 -2.02 22.71 -11.19
CA THR A 95 -1.12 22.53 -10.04
C THR A 95 -1.31 21.11 -9.53
N TRP A 96 -0.23 20.33 -9.60
CA TRP A 96 -0.23 18.94 -9.15
C TRP A 96 0.40 18.83 -7.77
N LEU A 97 -0.34 18.28 -6.82
CA LEU A 97 0.18 17.91 -5.51
C LEU A 97 0.73 16.49 -5.57
N LEU A 98 1.99 16.30 -5.18
CA LEU A 98 2.52 14.96 -4.94
C LEU A 98 1.82 14.39 -3.71
N ALA A 99 1.02 13.35 -3.91
CA ALA A 99 0.35 12.63 -2.85
C ALA A 99 1.30 11.65 -2.18
N GLU A 100 1.89 10.75 -2.97
CA GLU A 100 2.81 9.73 -2.48
C GLU A 100 3.93 9.45 -3.49
N ASP A 101 5.11 9.17 -2.93
CA ASP A 101 6.29 8.64 -3.62
C ASP A 101 6.49 7.21 -3.08
N ILE A 102 6.19 6.21 -3.91
CA ILE A 102 6.14 4.81 -3.46
C ILE A 102 7.12 3.96 -4.28
N PRO A 103 8.25 3.52 -3.68
CA PRO A 103 9.10 2.53 -4.30
C PRO A 103 8.43 1.15 -4.27
N ASN A 104 8.80 0.28 -5.21
CA ASN A 104 8.37 -1.12 -5.24
C ASN A 104 6.84 -1.30 -5.23
N MET A 105 6.11 -0.44 -5.93
CA MET A 105 4.68 -0.56 -6.15
C MET A 105 4.36 -1.64 -7.19
N CYS A 106 3.44 -2.55 -6.83
CA CYS A 106 2.84 -3.50 -7.75
C CYS A 106 1.82 -2.80 -8.68
N PRO A 107 1.99 -2.85 -10.01
CA PRO A 107 1.05 -2.23 -10.95
C PRO A 107 -0.37 -2.81 -10.88
N PHE A 108 -0.49 -4.13 -10.65
CA PHE A 108 -1.78 -4.79 -10.44
C PHE A 108 -2.55 -4.16 -9.28
N PHE A 109 -1.86 -3.96 -8.16
CA PHE A 109 -2.46 -3.37 -6.98
C PHE A 109 -2.77 -1.88 -7.18
N SER A 110 -1.86 -1.13 -7.79
CA SER A 110 -2.04 0.32 -7.96
C SER A 110 -3.14 0.72 -8.93
N LYS A 111 -3.42 -0.11 -9.93
CA LYS A 111 -4.59 0.06 -10.81
C LYS A 111 -5.90 0.21 -10.02
N ILE A 112 -6.11 -0.64 -9.01
CA ILE A 112 -7.37 -0.71 -8.24
C ILE A 112 -7.70 0.64 -7.62
N TRP A 113 -6.76 1.23 -6.87
CA TRP A 113 -7.03 2.49 -6.20
C TRP A 113 -6.97 3.70 -7.14
N LEU A 114 -6.15 3.65 -8.19
CA LEU A 114 -6.11 4.70 -9.21
C LEU A 114 -7.46 4.84 -9.92
N GLU A 115 -8.05 3.72 -10.35
CA GLU A 115 -9.38 3.70 -10.96
C GLU A 115 -10.45 4.08 -9.93
N CYS A 116 -10.38 3.50 -8.72
CA CYS A 116 -11.30 3.81 -7.63
C CYS A 116 -11.45 5.32 -7.42
N PHE A 117 -10.35 6.06 -7.37
CA PHE A 117 -10.37 7.49 -7.08
C PHE A 117 -11.13 8.31 -8.12
N VAL A 118 -11.07 7.92 -9.40
CA VAL A 118 -11.70 8.70 -10.48
C VAL A 118 -13.09 8.22 -10.87
N GLU A 119 -13.39 6.93 -10.69
CA GLU A 119 -14.64 6.34 -11.16
C GLU A 119 -15.59 5.97 -10.01
N GLN A 120 -15.09 5.22 -9.03
CA GLN A 120 -15.94 4.56 -8.03
C GLN A 120 -16.07 5.34 -6.71
N PHE A 121 -15.17 6.28 -6.41
CA PHE A 121 -15.12 7.00 -5.13
C PHE A 121 -16.36 7.88 -4.89
N ALA A 122 -17.04 8.29 -5.96
CA ALA A 122 -18.29 9.04 -5.88
C ALA A 122 -19.44 8.26 -5.22
N GLU A 123 -19.41 6.93 -5.24
CA GLU A 123 -20.51 6.10 -4.75
C GLU A 123 -20.77 6.33 -3.24
N PRO A 124 -19.82 6.06 -2.33
CA PRO A 124 -20.01 6.44 -0.93
C PRO A 124 -19.59 7.88 -0.64
N GLY A 125 -18.63 8.44 -1.39
CA GLY A 125 -18.08 9.77 -1.13
C GLY A 125 -18.97 10.93 -1.58
N GLY A 126 -19.87 10.71 -2.54
CA GLY A 126 -20.69 11.75 -3.18
C GLY A 126 -19.97 12.55 -4.28
N ARG A 127 -18.63 12.46 -4.33
CA ARG A 127 -17.78 13.04 -5.38
C ARG A 127 -16.51 12.19 -5.56
N ALA A 128 -16.17 11.89 -6.81
CA ALA A 128 -14.88 11.30 -7.18
C ALA A 128 -13.88 12.41 -7.56
N TYR A 129 -12.60 12.08 -7.55
CA TYR A 129 -11.59 12.95 -8.14
C TYR A 129 -11.83 13.04 -9.64
N GLU A 130 -11.74 14.23 -10.22
CA GLU A 130 -11.81 14.42 -11.67
C GLU A 130 -10.64 13.71 -12.35
N ARG A 131 -9.44 13.81 -11.76
CA ARG A 131 -8.20 13.31 -12.36
C ARG A 131 -7.16 12.98 -11.30
N VAL A 132 -6.40 11.95 -11.61
CA VAL A 132 -5.15 11.62 -10.94
C VAL A 132 -4.05 11.39 -11.97
N VAL A 133 -2.80 11.58 -11.55
CA VAL A 133 -1.63 11.26 -12.39
C VAL A 133 -0.73 10.29 -11.63
N ALA A 134 -0.39 9.19 -12.29
CA ALA A 134 0.63 8.26 -11.83
C ALA A 134 1.77 8.18 -12.85
N ILE A 135 2.99 8.43 -12.39
CA ILE A 135 4.20 8.27 -13.20
C ILE A 135 4.91 7.02 -12.73
N TYR A 136 5.01 6.03 -13.61
CA TYR A 136 5.73 4.78 -13.33
C TYR A 136 7.13 4.83 -13.93
N ARG A 137 8.12 4.51 -13.10
CA ARG A 137 9.48 4.15 -13.54
C ARG A 137 9.85 2.82 -12.89
N ASP A 138 9.90 1.78 -13.69
CA ASP A 138 10.08 0.40 -13.21
C ASP A 138 8.94 -0.05 -12.25
N TYR A 139 9.24 -0.22 -10.97
CA TYR A 139 8.25 -0.46 -9.90
C TYR A 139 8.10 0.77 -8.98
N HIS A 140 8.68 1.91 -9.35
CA HIS A 140 8.50 3.17 -8.64
C HIS A 140 7.29 3.90 -9.19
N ILE A 141 6.38 4.35 -8.32
CA ILE A 141 5.27 5.23 -8.68
C ILE A 141 5.41 6.60 -7.99
N TRP A 142 5.26 7.68 -8.75
CA TRP A 142 4.91 9.01 -8.21
C TRP A 142 3.44 9.29 -8.50
N PHE A 143 2.69 9.55 -7.44
CA PHE A 143 1.25 9.70 -7.51
C PHE A 143 0.84 11.14 -7.15
N TYR A 144 0.01 11.75 -8.01
CA TYR A 144 -0.38 13.15 -7.90
C TYR A 144 -1.90 13.34 -8.02
N TYR A 145 -2.41 14.34 -7.31
CA TYR A 145 -3.74 14.91 -7.52
C TYR A 145 -3.66 16.33 -8.07
N ASP A 146 -4.70 16.75 -8.77
CA ASP A 146 -4.94 18.18 -8.97
C ASP A 146 -5.25 18.83 -7.60
N GLU A 147 -4.52 19.88 -7.27
CA GLU A 147 -4.64 20.59 -5.98
C GLU A 147 -6.06 21.08 -5.69
N GLN A 148 -6.69 21.72 -6.69
CA GLN A 148 -8.01 22.32 -6.53
C GLN A 148 -9.09 21.23 -6.43
N ASP A 149 -8.97 20.17 -7.22
CA ASP A 149 -9.92 19.07 -7.18
C ASP A 149 -9.81 18.29 -5.86
N ALA A 150 -8.59 18.02 -5.37
CA ALA A 150 -8.36 17.40 -4.08
C ALA A 150 -8.98 18.21 -2.93
N HIS A 151 -8.82 19.54 -2.96
CA HIS A 151 -9.48 20.44 -2.02
C HIS A 151 -11.01 20.32 -2.09
N THR A 152 -11.57 20.31 -3.30
CA THR A 152 -13.02 20.23 -3.53
C THR A 152 -13.60 18.89 -3.04
N VAL A 153 -12.89 17.78 -3.24
CA VAL A 153 -13.27 16.47 -2.70
C VAL A 153 -13.25 16.48 -1.17
N ALA A 154 -12.20 17.03 -0.55
CA ALA A 154 -12.10 17.12 0.91
C ALA A 154 -13.22 17.98 1.51
N GLU A 155 -13.50 19.16 0.94
CA GLU A 155 -14.61 20.03 1.37
C GLU A 155 -15.97 19.32 1.25
N HIS A 156 -16.19 18.59 0.15
CA HIS A 156 -17.42 17.83 -0.05
C HIS A 156 -17.60 16.74 1.02
N LEU A 157 -16.55 15.97 1.31
CA LEU A 157 -16.58 14.94 2.34
C LEU A 157 -16.83 15.53 3.72
N VAL A 158 -16.12 16.59 4.10
CA VAL A 158 -16.30 17.26 5.40
C VAL A 158 -17.70 17.84 5.53
N LYS A 159 -18.25 18.43 4.46
CA LYS A 159 -19.64 18.89 4.45
C LYS A 159 -20.61 17.72 4.68
N LYS A 160 -20.40 16.60 3.98
CA LYS A 160 -21.25 15.40 4.14
C LYS A 160 -21.19 14.85 5.58
N MET A 161 -19.99 14.78 6.17
CA MET A 161 -19.79 14.37 7.56
C MET A 161 -20.44 15.34 8.57
N ALA A 162 -20.46 16.64 8.25
CA ALA A 162 -21.09 17.67 9.06
C ALA A 162 -22.63 17.62 9.00
N GLU A 163 -23.19 17.33 7.83
CA GLU A 163 -24.63 17.30 7.59
C GLU A 163 -25.28 15.97 7.99
N ASP A 164 -24.52 14.87 7.97
CA ASP A 164 -24.94 13.53 8.38
C ASP A 164 -23.87 12.89 9.29
N PRO A 165 -23.94 13.07 10.61
CA PRO A 165 -23.01 12.46 11.55
C PRO A 165 -22.99 10.93 11.46
N GLY A 166 -24.11 10.30 11.10
CA GLY A 166 -24.22 8.85 10.91
C GLY A 166 -23.38 8.35 9.73
N PHE A 167 -23.01 9.23 8.79
CA PHE A 167 -22.15 8.87 7.67
C PHE A 167 -20.77 8.40 8.13
N MET A 168 -20.15 9.02 9.14
CA MET A 168 -18.81 8.63 9.61
C MET A 168 -18.82 7.27 10.33
N GLU A 169 -19.87 7.00 11.11
CA GLU A 169 -20.09 5.68 11.70
C GLU A 169 -20.27 4.62 10.60
N GLU A 170 -21.01 4.96 9.54
CA GLU A 170 -21.17 4.10 8.39
C GLU A 170 -19.85 3.83 7.66
N VAL A 171 -19.02 4.86 7.44
CA VAL A 171 -17.68 4.68 6.85
C VAL A 171 -16.86 3.69 7.68
N ASN A 172 -16.84 3.83 9.01
CA ASN A 172 -16.11 2.89 9.87
C ASN A 172 -16.64 1.45 9.76
N ARG A 173 -17.97 1.28 9.79
CA ARG A 173 -18.63 -0.02 9.65
C ARG A 173 -18.30 -0.67 8.32
N GLN A 174 -18.39 0.09 7.22
CA GLN A 174 -18.13 -0.41 5.88
C GLN A 174 -16.66 -0.74 5.68
N ILE A 175 -15.72 0.06 6.21
CA ILE A 175 -14.29 -0.27 6.17
C ILE A 175 -14.05 -1.66 6.78
N ILE A 176 -14.65 -1.96 7.94
CA ILE A 176 -14.52 -3.27 8.57
C ILE A 176 -15.16 -4.34 7.68
N ALA A 177 -16.40 -4.16 7.26
CA ALA A 177 -17.15 -5.15 6.48
C ALA A 177 -16.47 -5.50 5.14
N THR A 178 -15.99 -4.50 4.39
CA THR A 178 -15.28 -4.73 3.13
C THR A 178 -13.89 -5.33 3.34
N SER A 179 -13.22 -4.98 4.44
CA SER A 179 -11.93 -5.59 4.81
C SER A 179 -12.10 -7.06 5.19
N ASP A 180 -13.14 -7.41 5.94
CA ASP A 180 -13.49 -8.79 6.26
C ASP A 180 -13.84 -9.58 5.01
N ALA A 181 -14.64 -9.02 4.10
CA ALA A 181 -14.99 -9.68 2.83
C ALA A 181 -13.74 -9.95 1.97
N LEU A 182 -12.85 -8.96 1.85
CA LEU A 182 -11.59 -9.10 1.12
C LEU A 182 -10.68 -10.16 1.75
N LYS A 183 -10.53 -10.13 3.08
CA LYS A 183 -9.72 -11.11 3.81
C LYS A 183 -10.29 -12.52 3.68
N MET A 184 -11.59 -12.69 3.91
CA MET A 184 -12.28 -13.98 3.80
C MET A 184 -12.13 -14.58 2.40
N PHE A 185 -12.32 -13.78 1.34
CA PHE A 185 -12.05 -14.23 -0.01
C PHE A 185 -10.59 -14.69 -0.19
N SER A 186 -9.65 -13.90 0.32
CA SER A 186 -8.21 -14.18 0.21
C SER A 186 -7.76 -15.44 0.97
N GLU A 187 -8.44 -15.79 2.07
CA GLU A 187 -8.22 -17.05 2.81
C GLU A 187 -8.59 -18.29 1.97
N HIS A 188 -9.51 -18.14 1.01
CA HIS A 188 -9.99 -19.24 0.15
C HIS A 188 -9.25 -19.32 -1.18
N LEU A 189 -8.30 -18.42 -1.46
CA LEU A 189 -7.47 -18.50 -2.66
C LEU A 189 -6.59 -19.76 -2.62
N PRO A 190 -6.46 -20.49 -3.75
CA PRO A 190 -5.63 -21.68 -3.82
C PRO A 190 -4.14 -21.32 -3.76
N ASP A 191 -3.42 -21.96 -2.83
CA ASP A 191 -1.96 -21.81 -2.69
C ASP A 191 -1.16 -22.73 -3.62
N ALA A 192 -1.82 -23.72 -4.21
CA ALA A 192 -1.19 -24.73 -5.04
C ALA A 192 -2.18 -25.22 -6.10
N ARG A 193 -1.67 -25.89 -7.12
CA ARG A 193 -2.45 -26.51 -8.20
C ARG A 193 -3.19 -25.53 -9.09
N LEU A 194 -2.73 -24.28 -9.16
CA LEU A 194 -3.25 -23.29 -10.10
C LEU A 194 -3.11 -23.76 -11.55
N GLU A 195 -2.07 -24.54 -11.85
CA GLU A 195 -1.82 -25.16 -13.16
C GLU A 195 -2.91 -26.14 -13.60
N SER A 196 -3.70 -26.66 -12.65
CA SER A 196 -4.83 -27.56 -12.96
C SER A 196 -6.13 -26.83 -13.30
N LEU A 197 -6.16 -25.51 -13.09
CA LEU A 197 -7.32 -24.67 -13.36
C LEU A 197 -7.31 -24.16 -14.80
N SER A 198 -8.50 -23.95 -15.36
CA SER A 198 -8.67 -23.24 -16.63
C SER A 198 -8.35 -21.74 -16.50
N ASP A 199 -8.05 -21.09 -17.62
CA ASP A 199 -7.82 -19.64 -17.66
C ASP A 199 -9.01 -18.85 -17.09
N GLU A 200 -10.23 -19.30 -17.36
CA GLU A 200 -11.47 -18.71 -16.84
C GLU A 200 -11.54 -18.78 -15.31
N GLN A 201 -11.15 -19.91 -14.71
CA GLN A 201 -11.12 -20.07 -13.25
C GLN A 201 -10.06 -19.16 -12.61
N VAL A 202 -8.86 -19.10 -13.17
CA VAL A 202 -7.80 -18.21 -12.66
C VAL A 202 -8.23 -16.74 -12.79
N TRP A 203 -8.81 -16.37 -13.93
CA TRP A 203 -9.36 -15.04 -14.16
C TRP A 203 -10.48 -14.70 -13.16
N SER A 204 -11.33 -15.66 -12.80
CA SER A 204 -12.41 -15.42 -11.82
C SER A 204 -11.88 -15.02 -10.44
N PHE A 205 -10.72 -15.53 -10.03
CA PHE A 205 -10.07 -15.09 -8.79
C PHE A 205 -9.56 -13.66 -8.90
N TYR A 206 -8.90 -13.33 -10.00
CA TYR A 206 -8.42 -11.98 -10.27
C TYR A 206 -9.58 -10.97 -10.25
N ALA A 207 -10.62 -11.23 -11.04
CA ALA A 207 -11.77 -10.34 -11.17
C ALA A 207 -12.50 -10.17 -9.83
N LYS A 208 -12.68 -11.26 -9.07
CA LYS A 208 -13.33 -11.17 -7.76
C LYS A 208 -12.48 -10.43 -6.73
N HIS A 209 -11.16 -10.61 -6.74
CA HIS A 209 -10.26 -9.82 -5.90
C HIS A 209 -10.36 -8.33 -6.25
N GLU A 210 -10.26 -7.98 -7.54
CA GLU A 210 -10.37 -6.60 -8.02
C GLU A 210 -11.70 -5.95 -7.58
N GLU A 211 -12.82 -6.64 -7.73
CA GLU A 211 -14.15 -6.17 -7.28
C GLU A 211 -14.16 -5.86 -5.78
N LEU A 212 -13.75 -6.83 -4.94
CA LEU A 212 -13.78 -6.69 -3.49
C LEU A 212 -12.80 -5.62 -2.99
N HIS A 213 -11.62 -5.55 -3.61
CA HIS A 213 -10.59 -4.58 -3.24
C HIS A 213 -10.98 -3.16 -3.69
N THR A 214 -11.69 -3.02 -4.81
CA THR A 214 -12.28 -1.74 -5.24
C THR A 214 -13.34 -1.28 -4.23
N GLN A 215 -14.27 -2.15 -3.83
CA GLN A 215 -15.27 -1.84 -2.79
C GLN A 215 -14.61 -1.42 -1.48
N TYR A 216 -13.55 -2.13 -1.08
CA TYR A 216 -12.72 -1.75 0.06
C TYR A 216 -12.15 -0.33 -0.07
N TYR A 217 -11.64 0.05 -1.24
CA TYR A 217 -11.03 1.36 -1.46
C TYR A 217 -12.05 2.51 -1.49
N GLN A 218 -13.26 2.26 -2.00
CA GLN A 218 -14.35 3.23 -1.99
C GLN A 218 -14.59 3.79 -0.59
N TRP A 219 -14.58 2.92 0.44
CA TRP A 219 -14.78 3.31 1.83
C TRP A 219 -13.48 3.65 2.55
N GLY A 220 -12.43 2.85 2.35
CA GLY A 220 -11.13 3.01 2.98
C GLY A 220 -10.51 4.38 2.68
N TRP A 221 -10.74 4.97 1.52
CA TRP A 221 -10.09 6.23 1.20
C TRP A 221 -10.81 7.48 1.71
N ILE A 222 -12.02 7.36 2.26
CA ILE A 222 -12.79 8.52 2.75
C ILE A 222 -12.06 9.27 3.88
N PRO A 223 -11.57 8.62 4.96
CA PRO A 223 -10.89 9.36 6.02
C PRO A 223 -9.61 10.08 5.56
N PRO A 224 -8.69 9.44 4.81
CA PRO A 224 -7.56 10.17 4.21
C PRO A 224 -7.99 11.32 3.30
N ALA A 225 -8.94 11.10 2.40
CA ALA A 225 -9.37 12.12 1.45
C ALA A 225 -9.95 13.38 2.11
N ALA A 226 -10.58 13.23 3.28
CA ALA A 226 -11.15 14.34 4.03
C ALA A 226 -10.10 15.27 4.70
N ASP A 227 -8.87 14.82 4.92
CA ASP A 227 -7.88 15.57 5.72
C ASP A 227 -6.48 15.69 5.09
N MET A 228 -6.11 14.80 4.16
CA MET A 228 -4.75 14.70 3.62
C MET A 228 -4.29 15.94 2.84
N PHE A 229 -5.20 16.70 2.22
CA PHE A 229 -4.89 17.82 1.33
C PHE A 229 -5.40 19.16 1.83
N GLY A 230 -4.92 19.56 3.01
CA GLY A 230 -5.22 20.88 3.60
C GLY A 230 -5.86 20.83 4.98
N GLY A 231 -6.00 19.64 5.59
CA GLY A 231 -6.48 19.52 6.97
C GLY A 231 -7.95 19.92 7.13
N GLN A 232 -8.80 19.74 6.12
CA GLN A 232 -10.18 20.25 6.12
C GLN A 232 -11.01 19.66 7.27
N LEU A 233 -10.85 18.36 7.55
CA LEU A 233 -11.50 17.70 8.67
C LEU A 233 -10.94 18.23 10.00
N THR A 234 -9.62 18.38 10.10
CA THR A 234 -8.89 19.01 11.21
C THR A 234 -9.45 20.41 11.53
N GLU A 235 -9.52 21.28 10.53
CA GLU A 235 -10.01 22.66 10.69
C GLU A 235 -11.51 22.71 10.99
N TYR A 236 -12.31 21.81 10.45
CA TYR A 236 -13.73 21.69 10.82
C TYR A 236 -13.90 21.28 12.29
N GLY A 237 -13.15 20.26 12.75
CA GLY A 237 -13.13 19.85 14.15
C GLY A 237 -12.75 20.98 15.09
N LYS A 238 -11.70 21.74 14.78
CA LYS A 238 -11.30 22.93 15.56
C LYS A 238 -12.41 23.97 15.64
N ARG A 239 -13.12 24.24 14.54
CA ARG A 239 -14.27 25.17 14.55
C ARG A 239 -15.38 24.69 15.49
N LEU A 240 -15.70 23.39 15.48
CA LEU A 240 -16.68 22.82 16.41
C LEU A 240 -16.26 22.98 17.87
N LEU A 241 -14.98 22.74 18.18
CA LEU A 241 -14.45 22.90 19.54
C LEU A 241 -14.44 24.36 20.00
N HIS A 242 -14.04 25.28 19.12
CA HIS A 242 -14.10 26.70 19.41
C HIS A 242 -15.56 27.13 19.70
N GLN A 243 -16.54 26.69 18.88
CA GLN A 243 -17.96 26.95 19.14
C GLN A 243 -18.45 26.31 20.45
N GLY A 244 -17.88 25.17 20.82
CA GLY A 244 -18.11 24.47 22.09
C GLY A 244 -17.45 25.13 23.32
N GLY A 245 -16.74 26.25 23.14
CA GLY A 245 -16.13 27.04 24.21
C GLY A 245 -14.67 26.71 24.52
N VAL A 246 -13.99 25.92 23.68
CA VAL A 246 -12.55 25.66 23.84
C VAL A 246 -11.75 26.90 23.42
N ALA A 247 -10.82 27.32 24.28
CA ALA A 247 -9.91 28.42 23.98
C ALA A 247 -8.92 28.05 22.85
N GLU A 248 -8.56 29.03 22.02
CA GLU A 248 -7.72 28.84 20.83
C GLU A 248 -6.43 28.05 21.14
N GLU A 249 -5.75 28.41 22.22
CA GLU A 249 -4.50 27.79 22.67
C GLU A 249 -4.64 26.32 23.09
N ARG A 250 -5.87 25.85 23.32
CA ARG A 250 -6.19 24.46 23.73
C ARG A 250 -6.82 23.63 22.61
N LEU A 251 -7.13 24.21 21.45
CA LEU A 251 -7.84 23.50 20.38
C LEU A 251 -7.14 22.21 19.94
N ASN A 252 -5.81 22.24 19.76
CA ASN A 252 -5.05 21.07 19.33
C ASN A 252 -4.99 19.98 20.43
N GLU A 253 -4.85 20.38 21.69
CA GLU A 253 -4.83 19.46 22.85
C GLU A 253 -6.18 18.74 22.96
N VAL A 254 -7.27 19.50 22.94
CA VAL A 254 -8.63 18.95 23.05
C VAL A 254 -8.99 18.12 21.82
N LEU A 255 -8.66 18.59 20.61
CA LEU A 255 -8.90 17.82 19.39
C LEU A 255 -8.18 16.47 19.45
N SER A 256 -6.89 16.47 19.80
CA SER A 256 -6.11 15.24 19.97
C SER A 256 -6.76 14.29 20.97
N LEU A 257 -7.17 14.77 22.15
CA LEU A 257 -7.85 13.95 23.16
C LEU A 257 -9.17 13.37 22.64
N LEU A 258 -9.99 14.17 21.95
CA LEU A 258 -11.30 13.73 21.48
C LEU A 258 -11.24 12.79 20.27
N THR A 259 -10.19 12.89 19.46
CA THR A 259 -9.93 11.99 18.31
C THR A 259 -9.00 10.82 18.65
N GLN A 260 -8.62 10.63 19.91
CA GLN A 260 -7.92 9.43 20.33
C GLN A 260 -8.84 8.21 20.27
N PRO A 261 -8.38 7.05 19.74
CA PRO A 261 -9.10 5.80 19.81
C PRO A 261 -9.49 5.42 21.24
N THR A 262 -10.71 4.91 21.42
CA THR A 262 -11.15 4.36 22.70
C THR A 262 -10.93 2.84 22.82
N ARG A 263 -10.28 2.24 21.82
CA ARG A 263 -9.93 0.82 21.79
C ARG A 263 -8.58 0.60 21.10
N PRO A 264 -7.91 -0.54 21.37
CA PRO A 264 -6.68 -0.90 20.70
C PRO A 264 -6.84 -1.01 19.18
N SER A 265 -5.77 -0.68 18.46
CA SER A 265 -5.63 -1.02 17.03
C SER A 265 -5.10 -2.44 16.86
N LEU A 266 -5.25 -3.05 15.67
CA LEU A 266 -4.68 -4.38 15.41
C LEU A 266 -3.17 -4.43 15.63
N LEU A 267 -2.45 -3.33 15.37
CA LEU A 267 -1.02 -3.25 15.65
C LEU A 267 -0.73 -3.36 17.17
N LYS A 268 -1.53 -2.68 17.99
CA LYS A 268 -1.42 -2.79 19.45
C LYS A 268 -1.82 -4.18 19.92
N GLU A 269 -2.86 -4.78 19.34
CA GLU A 269 -3.27 -6.16 19.64
C GLU A 269 -2.17 -7.19 19.31
N GLU A 270 -1.48 -7.03 18.18
CA GLU A 270 -0.29 -7.84 17.82
C GLU A 270 0.81 -7.67 18.88
N GLN A 271 1.18 -6.44 19.21
CA GLN A 271 2.21 -6.15 20.22
C GLN A 271 1.87 -6.75 21.59
N ASP A 272 0.62 -6.59 22.03
CA ASP A 272 0.14 -7.12 23.30
C ASP A 272 0.10 -8.65 23.30
N ALA A 273 -0.23 -9.26 22.16
CA ALA A 273 -0.19 -10.71 22.01
C ALA A 273 1.25 -11.23 22.21
N LEU A 274 2.26 -10.58 21.60
CA LEU A 274 3.65 -10.96 21.79
C LEU A 274 4.14 -10.70 23.22
N ALA A 275 3.75 -9.58 23.84
CA ALA A 275 4.08 -9.26 25.23
C ALA A 275 3.48 -10.27 26.22
N ARG A 276 2.23 -10.74 25.99
CA ARG A 276 1.63 -11.81 26.80
C ARG A 276 2.42 -13.12 26.72
N ILE A 277 2.98 -13.46 25.56
CA ILE A 277 3.91 -14.60 25.43
C ILE A 277 5.18 -14.33 26.25
N GLY A 278 5.68 -13.09 26.23
CA GLY A 278 6.83 -12.67 27.04
C GLY A 278 6.60 -12.82 28.54
N CYS A 279 5.39 -12.54 29.02
CA CYS A 279 5.00 -12.80 30.41
C CYS A 279 5.11 -14.29 30.78
N LEU A 280 4.77 -15.21 29.88
CA LEU A 280 4.94 -16.65 30.11
C LEU A 280 6.41 -17.03 30.27
N VAL A 281 7.30 -16.38 29.50
CA VAL A 281 8.75 -16.56 29.63
C VAL A 281 9.26 -16.01 30.96
N GLN A 282 8.83 -14.81 31.36
CA GLN A 282 9.28 -14.17 32.61
C GLN A 282 8.78 -14.88 33.86
N ALA A 283 7.60 -15.50 33.81
CA ALA A 283 7.03 -16.26 34.91
C ALA A 283 7.77 -17.58 35.19
N ASP A 284 8.61 -18.06 34.27
CA ASP A 284 9.39 -19.29 34.39
C ASP A 284 10.91 -18.98 34.43
N PRO A 285 11.56 -19.06 35.59
CA PRO A 285 12.99 -18.73 35.72
C PRO A 285 13.91 -19.52 34.78
N ASN A 286 13.56 -20.76 34.43
CA ASN A 286 14.35 -21.57 33.51
C ASN A 286 14.24 -21.00 32.09
N GLN A 287 13.02 -20.69 31.63
CA GLN A 287 12.80 -20.09 30.32
C GLN A 287 13.42 -18.70 30.23
N LEU A 288 13.25 -17.86 31.25
CA LEU A 288 13.91 -16.57 31.34
C LEU A 288 15.44 -16.69 31.25
N GLY A 289 16.03 -17.70 31.90
CA GLY A 289 17.46 -18.00 31.80
C GLY A 289 17.90 -18.34 30.38
N ILE A 290 17.13 -19.15 29.65
CA ILE A 290 17.39 -19.50 28.24
C ILE A 290 17.34 -18.23 27.35
N PHE A 291 16.32 -17.39 27.54
CA PHE A 291 16.13 -16.17 26.76
C PHE A 291 17.20 -15.11 27.06
N LYS A 292 17.67 -15.00 28.31
CA LYS A 292 18.79 -14.13 28.70
C LYS A 292 20.12 -14.59 28.09
N ASP A 293 20.39 -15.89 28.13
CA ASP A 293 21.59 -16.46 27.49
C ASP A 293 21.59 -16.18 25.98
N LEU A 294 20.45 -16.36 25.31
CA LEU A 294 20.33 -16.02 23.90
C LEU A 294 20.57 -14.52 23.68
N PHE A 295 19.88 -13.63 24.40
CA PHE A 295 20.04 -12.19 24.21
C PHE A 295 21.50 -11.74 24.37
N ARG A 296 22.23 -12.31 25.33
CA ARG A 296 23.67 -12.10 25.47
C ARG A 296 24.43 -12.52 24.21
N LYS A 297 24.20 -13.74 23.69
CA LYS A 297 24.84 -14.22 22.46
C LYS A 297 24.53 -13.32 21.26
N LEU A 298 23.27 -12.91 21.12
CA LEU A 298 22.85 -11.98 20.07
C LEU A 298 23.61 -10.66 20.16
N LYS A 299 23.68 -10.06 21.36
CA LYS A 299 24.40 -8.80 21.57
C LYS A 299 25.91 -8.94 21.34
N GLU A 300 26.51 -10.04 21.80
CA GLU A 300 27.94 -10.30 21.61
C GLU A 300 28.30 -10.51 20.13
N GLU A 301 27.42 -11.14 19.35
CA GLU A 301 27.63 -11.41 17.93
C GLU A 301 27.28 -10.22 17.04
N ASP A 302 26.19 -9.49 17.34
CA ASP A 302 25.82 -8.23 16.68
C ASP A 302 27.00 -7.24 16.68
N VAL A 303 27.69 -7.12 17.82
CA VAL A 303 28.83 -6.20 17.98
C VAL A 303 30.11 -6.71 17.30
N LYS A 304 30.33 -8.03 17.26
CA LYS A 304 31.61 -8.62 16.78
C LYS A 304 31.68 -8.83 15.28
N LEU A 305 30.59 -9.23 14.63
CA LEU A 305 30.64 -9.79 13.27
C LEU A 305 30.16 -8.82 12.18
N PHE A 306 29.24 -7.91 12.48
CA PHE A 306 28.53 -7.14 11.44
C PHE A 306 28.51 -5.63 11.67
N GLY A 307 29.18 -5.13 12.72
CA GLY A 307 29.05 -3.74 13.14
C GLY A 307 27.63 -3.42 13.65
N LEU A 308 27.41 -2.21 14.15
CA LEU A 308 26.18 -1.90 14.89
C LEU A 308 24.88 -1.90 14.05
N TYR A 309 24.91 -2.02 12.71
CA TYR A 309 23.73 -1.68 11.89
C TYR A 309 23.52 -2.42 10.55
N GLU A 310 24.30 -3.43 10.17
CA GLU A 310 24.10 -4.10 8.86
C GLU A 310 23.40 -5.46 8.98
N HIS A 311 22.08 -5.46 8.75
CA HIS A 311 21.24 -6.66 8.57
C HIS A 311 21.52 -7.34 7.21
N THR A 312 22.74 -7.85 7.02
CA THR A 312 23.08 -8.60 5.80
C THR A 312 22.31 -9.93 5.73
N PRO A 313 22.02 -10.49 4.53
CA PRO A 313 21.38 -11.80 4.42
C PRO A 313 22.12 -12.91 5.18
N LYS A 314 23.46 -12.86 5.20
CA LYS A 314 24.32 -13.80 5.94
C LYS A 314 24.11 -13.69 7.45
N TYR A 315 23.91 -12.49 7.97
CA TYR A 315 23.60 -12.28 9.38
C TYR A 315 22.24 -12.89 9.74
N GLU A 316 21.20 -12.65 8.92
CA GLU A 316 19.88 -13.22 9.17
C GLU A 316 19.89 -14.76 9.08
N GLU A 317 20.58 -15.36 8.10
CA GLU A 317 20.71 -16.82 8.01
C GLU A 317 21.40 -17.44 9.24
N HIS A 318 22.52 -16.86 9.68
CA HIS A 318 23.22 -17.32 10.89
C HIS A 318 22.35 -17.19 12.13
N PHE A 319 21.66 -16.05 12.25
CA PHE A 319 20.75 -15.78 13.34
C PHE A 319 19.58 -16.79 13.37
N GLU A 320 18.96 -17.08 12.23
CA GLU A 320 17.93 -18.10 12.11
C GLU A 320 18.43 -19.47 12.57
N GLY A 321 19.68 -19.82 12.22
CA GLY A 321 20.33 -21.03 12.71
C GLY A 321 20.44 -21.10 14.24
N MET A 322 20.83 -20.00 14.89
CA MET A 322 20.87 -19.92 16.36
C MET A 322 19.49 -20.07 17.00
N VAL A 323 18.47 -19.44 16.41
CA VAL A 323 17.10 -19.51 16.91
C VAL A 323 16.51 -20.91 16.75
N ARG A 324 16.78 -21.59 15.62
CA ARG A 324 16.36 -22.98 15.41
C ARG A 324 16.92 -23.93 16.46
N ALA A 325 18.17 -23.74 16.87
CA ALA A 325 18.80 -24.54 17.93
C ALA A 325 18.15 -24.37 19.31
N LEU A 326 17.28 -23.38 19.49
CA LEU A 326 16.55 -23.15 20.74
C LEU A 326 15.15 -23.74 20.75
N VAL A 327 14.59 -24.09 19.59
CA VAL A 327 13.19 -24.54 19.49
C VAL A 327 12.92 -25.70 20.45
N ASP A 328 13.87 -26.63 20.59
CA ASP A 328 13.75 -27.81 21.47
C ASP A 328 13.96 -27.50 22.95
N ARG A 329 14.49 -26.31 23.28
CA ARG A 329 14.75 -25.84 24.65
C ARG A 329 13.63 -24.95 25.21
N VAL A 330 12.83 -24.35 24.32
CA VAL A 330 11.69 -23.52 24.69
C VAL A 330 10.54 -24.43 25.14
N ARG A 331 9.84 -24.02 26.20
CA ARG A 331 8.67 -24.76 26.71
C ARG A 331 7.62 -24.93 25.59
N PRO A 332 7.03 -26.14 25.38
CA PRO A 332 6.17 -26.39 24.23
C PRO A 332 4.95 -25.48 24.08
N ASP A 333 4.35 -25.03 25.18
CA ASP A 333 3.23 -24.09 25.21
C ASP A 333 3.63 -22.67 24.79
N ILE A 334 4.80 -22.17 25.22
CA ILE A 334 5.36 -20.89 24.76
C ILE A 334 5.63 -20.97 23.26
N LEU A 335 6.27 -22.06 22.81
CA LEU A 335 6.55 -22.29 21.40
C LEU A 335 5.27 -22.34 20.56
N LYS A 336 4.24 -23.04 21.05
CA LYS A 336 2.91 -23.06 20.42
C LYS A 336 2.33 -21.65 20.32
N ALA A 337 2.39 -20.85 21.39
CA ALA A 337 1.88 -19.48 21.39
C ALA A 337 2.61 -18.59 20.37
N VAL A 338 3.93 -18.73 20.22
CA VAL A 338 4.69 -18.01 19.17
C VAL A 338 4.27 -18.48 17.78
N ARG A 339 4.04 -19.79 17.58
CA ARG A 339 3.55 -20.31 16.29
C ARG A 339 2.16 -19.79 15.93
N ASP A 340 1.25 -19.74 16.91
CA ASP A 340 -0.09 -19.19 16.72
C ASP A 340 -0.02 -17.69 16.39
N HIS A 341 0.86 -16.95 17.07
CA HIS A 341 1.11 -15.54 16.78
C HIS A 341 1.68 -15.33 15.37
N TYR A 342 2.70 -16.10 15.00
CA TYR A 342 3.27 -16.11 13.65
C TYR A 342 2.20 -16.40 12.59
N ALA A 343 1.41 -17.46 12.76
CA ALA A 343 0.36 -17.83 11.81
C ALA A 343 -0.69 -16.72 11.61
N THR A 344 -0.87 -15.86 12.61
CA THR A 344 -1.82 -14.74 12.56
C THR A 344 -1.23 -13.50 11.87
N TYR A 345 0.07 -13.24 12.02
CA TYR A 345 0.66 -11.94 11.68
C TYR A 345 1.84 -11.98 10.70
N PHE A 346 2.29 -13.15 10.24
CA PHE A 346 3.49 -13.25 9.39
C PHE A 346 3.49 -12.34 8.14
N TYR A 347 2.32 -12.08 7.57
CA TYR A 347 2.17 -11.26 6.35
C TYR A 347 2.25 -9.75 6.59
N THR A 348 2.28 -9.24 7.82
CA THR A 348 2.21 -7.79 8.10
C THR A 348 3.42 -6.99 7.60
N ARG A 349 4.52 -7.68 7.26
CA ARG A 349 5.69 -7.11 6.57
C ARG A 349 5.50 -6.93 5.06
N PHE A 350 4.58 -7.68 4.44
CA PHE A 350 4.38 -7.71 3.00
C PHE A 350 3.93 -6.31 2.51
N LEU A 351 4.73 -5.63 1.70
CA LEU A 351 4.48 -4.25 1.30
C LEU A 351 4.47 -4.12 -0.23
N PHE A 352 3.28 -4.18 -0.82
CA PHE A 352 3.00 -4.04 -2.25
C PHE A 352 3.62 -5.12 -3.16
N THR A 353 4.87 -5.54 -2.92
CA THR A 353 5.59 -6.60 -3.63
C THR A 353 6.23 -7.59 -2.64
N GLU A 354 6.78 -8.68 -3.19
CA GLU A 354 7.47 -9.72 -2.43
C GLU A 354 8.87 -9.31 -1.95
N GLU A 355 9.42 -8.17 -2.39
CA GLU A 355 10.80 -7.79 -2.06
C GLU A 355 11.05 -7.64 -0.55
N GLN A 356 10.02 -7.21 0.19
CA GLN A 356 10.07 -7.07 1.64
C GLN A 356 9.83 -8.41 2.34
N GLY A 357 9.26 -9.39 1.65
CA GLY A 357 8.91 -10.71 2.15
C GLY A 357 7.89 -10.67 3.29
N THR A 358 7.81 -11.78 4.01
CA THR A 358 7.01 -11.91 5.24
C THR A 358 7.93 -11.93 6.46
N TYR A 359 7.35 -11.78 7.65
CA TYR A 359 8.06 -12.17 8.87
C TYR A 359 8.21 -13.69 8.88
N SER A 360 9.37 -14.19 9.34
CA SER A 360 9.59 -15.61 9.60
C SER A 360 9.17 -15.96 11.03
N PHE A 361 9.06 -17.25 11.33
CA PHE A 361 8.86 -17.71 12.70
C PHE A 361 10.03 -17.25 13.61
N GLU A 362 11.26 -17.35 13.08
CA GLU A 362 12.49 -16.93 13.73
C GLU A 362 12.51 -15.43 14.03
N HIS A 363 11.90 -14.60 13.16
CA HIS A 363 11.71 -13.17 13.42
C HIS A 363 10.91 -12.93 14.70
N TYR A 364 9.76 -13.58 14.86
CA TYR A 364 8.95 -13.38 16.07
C TYR A 364 9.63 -13.92 17.33
N LEU A 365 10.37 -15.02 17.22
CA LEU A 365 11.15 -15.53 18.35
C LEU A 365 12.29 -14.57 18.72
N LYS A 366 12.96 -13.93 17.74
CA LYS A 366 13.92 -12.83 17.96
C LYS A 366 13.29 -11.65 18.67
N SER A 367 12.14 -11.19 18.19
CA SER A 367 11.40 -10.07 18.74
C SER A 367 10.99 -10.35 20.18
N LEU A 368 10.53 -11.57 20.48
CA LEU A 368 10.23 -12.01 21.84
C LEU A 368 11.46 -12.00 22.76
N VAL A 369 12.62 -12.46 22.27
CA VAL A 369 13.89 -12.45 23.02
C VAL A 369 14.31 -11.03 23.35
N ARG A 370 14.23 -10.10 22.39
CA ARG A 370 14.51 -8.69 22.63
C ARG A 370 13.53 -8.09 23.64
N LEU A 371 12.24 -8.36 23.49
CA LEU A 371 11.18 -7.85 24.36
C LEU A 371 11.36 -8.27 25.83
N VAL A 372 11.53 -9.57 26.08
CA VAL A 372 11.70 -10.14 27.44
C VAL A 372 12.93 -9.58 28.17
N ASN A 373 13.97 -9.20 27.43
CA ASN A 373 15.21 -8.66 27.99
C ASN A 373 15.23 -7.13 28.10
N ALA A 374 14.40 -6.43 27.31
CA ALA A 374 14.29 -4.98 27.35
C ALA A 374 13.40 -4.49 28.50
N ASP A 375 12.36 -5.24 28.84
CA ASP A 375 11.44 -4.92 29.93
C ASP A 375 11.52 -5.98 31.04
N PRO A 376 11.96 -5.65 32.27
CA PRO A 376 12.04 -6.61 33.36
C PRO A 376 10.68 -7.06 33.95
N ASP A 377 9.58 -6.36 33.67
CA ASP A 377 8.24 -6.65 34.20
C ASP A 377 7.15 -6.33 33.16
N LEU A 378 7.05 -7.19 32.13
CA LEU A 378 6.07 -7.04 31.05
C LEU A 378 4.63 -7.05 31.58
N ALA A 379 4.37 -7.79 32.66
CA ALA A 379 3.05 -7.86 33.26
C ALA A 379 2.63 -6.52 33.87
N ALA A 380 3.54 -5.80 34.53
CA ALA A 380 3.28 -4.45 35.01
C ALA A 380 3.14 -3.44 33.87
N THR A 381 3.95 -3.56 32.82
CA THR A 381 3.84 -2.70 31.63
C THR A 381 2.47 -2.86 30.95
N LEU A 382 2.04 -4.08 30.68
CA LEU A 382 0.72 -4.35 30.08
C LEU A 382 -0.44 -3.80 30.94
N ARG A 383 -0.37 -3.95 32.27
CA ARG A 383 -1.38 -3.36 33.18
C ARG A 383 -1.41 -1.84 33.08
N ARG A 384 -0.23 -1.20 33.10
CA ARG A 384 -0.11 0.26 33.01
C ARG A 384 -0.66 0.78 31.69
N GLU A 385 -0.38 0.13 30.57
CA GLU A 385 -0.89 0.52 29.26
C GLU A 385 -2.42 0.36 29.18
N ALA A 386 -2.98 -0.70 29.77
CA ALA A 386 -4.43 -0.87 29.87
C ALA A 386 -5.07 0.24 30.73
N GLU A 387 -4.50 0.53 31.90
CA GLU A 387 -4.95 1.62 32.79
C GLU A 387 -4.85 2.99 32.11
N GLN A 388 -3.82 3.22 31.28
CA GLN A 388 -3.67 4.44 30.49
C GLN A 388 -4.80 4.58 29.45
N MET A 389 -5.15 3.50 28.75
CA MET A 389 -6.29 3.51 27.82
C MET A 389 -7.61 3.83 28.55
N ASP A 390 -7.86 3.20 29.70
CA ASP A 390 -9.04 3.48 30.52
C ASP A 390 -9.06 4.95 30.98
N THR A 391 -7.89 5.49 31.35
CA THR A 391 -7.74 6.90 31.73
C THR A 391 -8.10 7.83 30.57
N VAL A 392 -7.61 7.56 29.36
CA VAL A 392 -7.95 8.33 28.14
C VAL A 392 -9.46 8.31 27.90
N VAL A 393 -10.12 7.16 28.03
CA VAL A 393 -11.58 7.05 27.86
C VAL A 393 -12.33 7.91 28.90
N ILE A 394 -11.89 7.89 30.16
CA ILE A 394 -12.48 8.69 31.23
C ILE A 394 -12.25 10.18 30.99
N GLU A 395 -11.03 10.59 30.65
CA GLU A 395 -10.67 11.98 30.37
C GLU A 395 -11.42 12.54 29.18
N ARG A 396 -11.52 11.75 28.10
CA ARG A 396 -12.31 12.07 26.91
C ARG A 396 -13.78 12.27 27.25
N LYS A 397 -14.38 11.37 28.02
CA LYS A 397 -15.77 11.50 28.49
C LYS A 397 -15.97 12.77 29.33
N ARG A 398 -15.10 13.03 30.30
CA ARG A 398 -15.17 14.26 31.11
C ARG A 398 -15.01 15.52 30.26
N CYS A 399 -14.12 15.48 29.28
CA CYS A 399 -13.94 16.57 28.33
C CYS A 399 -15.24 16.83 27.56
N LEU A 400 -15.84 15.82 26.93
CA LEU A 400 -17.12 15.95 26.23
C LEU A 400 -18.24 16.49 27.13
N GLU A 401 -18.35 16.02 28.38
CA GLU A 401 -19.35 16.49 29.36
C GLU A 401 -19.17 17.97 29.75
N SER A 402 -17.94 18.48 29.68
CA SER A 402 -17.62 19.89 29.98
C SER A 402 -17.79 20.84 28.80
N LEU A 403 -17.91 20.32 27.58
CA LEU A 403 -18.09 21.10 26.37
C LEU A 403 -19.59 21.25 26.04
N SER A 404 -19.96 22.39 25.47
CA SER A 404 -21.34 22.63 25.03
C SER A 404 -21.60 22.06 23.62
N LEU A 405 -21.29 20.79 23.41
CA LEU A 405 -21.47 20.10 22.12
C LEU A 405 -22.85 19.44 22.03
N SER A 406 -23.44 19.47 20.83
CA SER A 406 -24.63 18.69 20.48
C SER A 406 -24.30 17.20 20.38
N LYS A 407 -25.32 16.34 20.44
CA LYS A 407 -25.15 14.88 20.27
C LYS A 407 -24.47 14.51 18.96
N ASP A 408 -24.84 15.20 17.89
CA ASP A 408 -24.29 15.02 16.55
C ASP A 408 -22.79 15.34 16.49
N GLN A 409 -22.37 16.42 17.17
CA GLN A 409 -20.95 16.78 17.29
C GLN A 409 -20.16 15.79 18.16
N VAL A 410 -20.78 15.22 19.21
CA VAL A 410 -20.15 14.15 20.00
C VAL A 410 -19.94 12.91 19.14
N CYS A 411 -20.96 12.49 18.39
CA CYS A 411 -20.90 11.39 17.43
C CYS A 411 -19.79 11.61 16.38
N PHE A 412 -19.66 12.83 15.85
CA PHE A 412 -18.58 13.20 14.93
C PHE A 412 -17.18 12.90 15.52
N PHE A 413 -16.90 13.31 16.76
CA PHE A 413 -15.60 13.04 17.40
C PHE A 413 -15.39 11.55 17.75
N ASP A 414 -16.45 10.84 18.14
CA ASP A 414 -16.42 9.39 18.35
C ASP A 414 -16.03 8.65 17.07
N ALA A 415 -16.72 8.93 15.97
CA ALA A 415 -16.46 8.28 14.69
C ALA A 415 -15.09 8.64 14.09
N TRP A 416 -14.60 9.86 14.32
CA TRP A 416 -13.26 10.24 13.89
C TRP A 416 -12.17 9.49 14.66
N GLY A 417 -12.31 9.34 15.97
CA GLY A 417 -11.37 8.53 16.76
C GLY A 417 -11.27 7.09 16.26
N GLU A 418 -12.40 6.53 15.81
CA GLU A 418 -12.45 5.19 15.21
C GLU A 418 -11.76 5.08 13.85
N PHE A 419 -11.64 6.16 13.07
CA PHE A 419 -10.90 6.15 11.79
C PHE A 419 -9.44 5.69 11.96
N MET A 420 -8.81 6.00 13.10
CA MET A 420 -7.45 5.57 13.38
C MET A 420 -7.36 4.06 13.59
N VAL A 421 -8.39 3.46 14.20
CA VAL A 421 -8.44 2.01 14.39
C VAL A 421 -8.75 1.30 13.08
N THR A 422 -9.77 1.77 12.35
CA THR A 422 -10.17 1.17 11.07
C THR A 422 -9.12 1.35 9.98
N LYS A 423 -8.30 2.41 10.03
CA LYS A 423 -7.12 2.60 9.16
C LYS A 423 -6.08 1.49 9.30
N ILE A 424 -5.77 1.07 10.53
CA ILE A 424 -4.83 -0.04 10.76
C ILE A 424 -5.49 -1.38 10.40
N TYR A 425 -6.76 -1.55 10.77
CA TYR A 425 -7.54 -2.74 10.47
C TYR A 425 -7.57 -3.05 8.97
N ARG A 426 -7.97 -2.07 8.16
CA ARG A 426 -8.06 -2.20 6.71
C ARG A 426 -6.71 -2.49 6.08
N ARG A 427 -5.63 -1.90 6.63
CA ARG A 427 -4.27 -2.12 6.16
C ARG A 427 -3.89 -3.60 6.29
N PHE A 428 -4.22 -4.25 7.41
CA PHE A 428 -3.92 -5.68 7.58
C PHE A 428 -4.66 -6.54 6.54
N ALA A 429 -5.94 -6.28 6.29
CA ALA A 429 -6.71 -6.98 5.25
C ALA A 429 -6.09 -6.79 3.86
N GLN A 430 -5.69 -5.56 3.53
CA GLN A 430 -5.02 -5.24 2.26
C GLN A 430 -3.69 -5.99 2.11
N LEU A 431 -2.82 -5.98 3.13
CA LEU A 431 -1.53 -6.67 3.06
C LEU A 431 -1.72 -8.18 2.92
N PHE A 432 -2.69 -8.75 3.64
CA PHE A 432 -3.03 -10.16 3.52
C PHE A 432 -3.54 -10.50 2.12
N ALA A 433 -4.47 -9.72 1.58
CA ALA A 433 -5.00 -9.94 0.24
C ALA A 433 -3.92 -9.89 -0.83
N LEU A 434 -3.01 -8.93 -0.75
CA LEU A 434 -1.88 -8.83 -1.67
C LEU A 434 -0.93 -10.04 -1.56
N TYR A 435 -0.60 -10.45 -0.34
CA TYR A 435 0.20 -11.65 -0.11
C TYR A 435 -0.47 -12.90 -0.74
N ARG A 436 -1.78 -13.08 -0.52
CA ARG A 436 -2.53 -14.23 -1.03
C ARG A 436 -2.73 -14.23 -2.55
N MET A 437 -2.66 -13.06 -3.18
CA MET A 437 -2.77 -12.94 -4.63
C MET A 437 -1.47 -13.28 -5.38
N VAL A 438 -0.32 -13.34 -4.70
CA VAL A 438 0.98 -13.61 -5.35
C VAL A 438 0.94 -14.86 -6.24
N PRO A 439 0.53 -16.06 -5.76
CA PRO A 439 0.54 -17.26 -6.61
C PRO A 439 -0.38 -17.14 -7.83
N VAL A 440 -1.52 -16.44 -7.68
CA VAL A 440 -2.49 -16.21 -8.76
C VAL A 440 -1.87 -15.31 -9.84
N ILE A 441 -1.21 -14.23 -9.43
CA ILE A 441 -0.55 -13.30 -10.36
C ILE A 441 0.64 -13.97 -11.06
N GLU A 442 1.42 -14.78 -10.36
CA GLU A 442 2.51 -15.56 -10.95
C GLU A 442 1.99 -16.58 -11.98
N ASP A 443 0.89 -17.26 -11.70
CA ASP A 443 0.27 -18.20 -12.64
C ASP A 443 -0.25 -17.50 -13.89
N ILE A 444 -0.92 -16.34 -13.74
CA ILE A 444 -1.33 -15.49 -14.86
C ILE A 444 -0.11 -15.08 -15.69
N GLY A 445 0.96 -14.61 -15.05
CA GLY A 445 2.21 -14.27 -15.73
C GLY A 445 2.78 -15.44 -16.55
N ARG A 446 2.82 -16.63 -15.95
CA ARG A 446 3.29 -17.86 -16.61
C ARG A 446 2.45 -18.23 -17.83
N ARG A 447 1.12 -18.16 -17.74
CA ARG A 447 0.20 -18.43 -18.87
C ARG A 447 0.35 -17.44 -20.01
N LEU A 448 0.70 -16.19 -19.69
CA LEU A 448 0.99 -15.14 -20.66
C LEU A 448 2.43 -15.19 -21.21
N GLY A 449 3.28 -16.09 -20.70
CA GLY A 449 4.68 -16.23 -21.12
C GLY A 449 5.57 -15.06 -20.67
N LEU A 450 5.30 -14.47 -19.50
CA LEU A 450 6.04 -13.35 -18.91
C LEU A 450 7.20 -13.78 -18.00
#